data_AF-A0AAV1HXA9-F1
#
_entry.id   AF-A0AAV1HXA9-F1
#
_cell.length_a   1.000
_cell.length_b   1.000
_cell.length_c   1.000
_cell.angle_alpha   90.00
_cell.angle_beta   90.00
_cell.angle_gamma   90.00
#
_symmetry.space_group_name_H-M   'P 1'
#
loop_
_entity.id
_entity.type
_entity.pdbx_description
1 polymer ?
#
loop_
_entity_poly.entity_id
_entity_poly.type
_entity_poly.pdbx_seq_one_letter_code
_entity_poly.pdbx_strand_id
1 'polypeptide(L)'
;MLQGTFQLHWPLINSDHMRVRLAQRELEQKRIEDGNRMLLQDPNARTIEELKVIRAFKVAATKMLAEPDYLTRYSLALARFYMWAQTPHSVMLAVFIPTGYQDKELTLDCTETTLRVQPQGSPPVIHRLLGERIDASSALETCKTEDNRCLGMVLTKKEHGEHWRHLFQGDPDGARCMQPPYTLYESETDNILEIKVPFWIDAEDVFVKISPNSICVDVRNELDLQRTCWQNTLDEDKSSNWQAIDPAESVWCLDEAAEDREGEPAKSLMITLARPAPTESEITWKKGTRQDNRVAERAGMHKRGYRFFEDDEDEYRLEDLLQALCFLERGETWVPAKPWETGSTSAHIRELNLLPTDVQKLVHSFMNSSKES
;
A
#
# COMPACT_ATOMS: atom_id res chain seq x y z
N MET A 1 -64.12 -25.14 -13.26
CA MET A 1 -63.36 -26.22 -13.91
C MET A 1 -62.16 -25.60 -14.60
N LEU A 2 -60.99 -26.18 -14.34
CA LEU A 2 -59.67 -25.90 -14.95
C LEU A 2 -59.74 -26.14 -16.47
N GLN A 3 -58.87 -25.65 -17.35
CA GLN A 3 -57.40 -25.64 -17.33
C GLN A 3 -56.88 -24.56 -18.30
N GLY A 4 -55.98 -23.70 -17.84
CA GLY A 4 -55.12 -22.89 -18.69
C GLY A 4 -53.79 -23.61 -18.88
N THR A 5 -53.61 -24.17 -20.07
CA THR A 5 -52.39 -24.82 -20.57
C THR A 5 -51.33 -23.77 -20.90
N PHE A 6 -50.32 -23.63 -20.04
CA PHE A 6 -49.01 -23.09 -20.41
C PHE A 6 -47.93 -23.99 -19.84
N GLN A 7 -47.43 -24.91 -20.67
CA GLN A 7 -46.18 -25.61 -20.39
C GLN A 7 -45.03 -24.62 -20.64
N LEU A 8 -44.47 -24.06 -19.57
CA LEU A 8 -43.19 -23.36 -19.61
C LEU A 8 -42.07 -24.40 -19.78
N HIS A 9 -41.71 -24.72 -21.02
CA HIS A 9 -40.53 -25.52 -21.35
C HIS A 9 -39.35 -24.59 -21.60
N TRP A 10 -38.76 -24.07 -20.52
CA TRP A 10 -37.43 -23.49 -20.61
C TRP A 10 -36.45 -24.66 -20.45
N PRO A 11 -35.55 -24.94 -21.40
CA PRO A 11 -34.49 -25.89 -21.14
C PRO A 11 -33.64 -25.29 -20.02
N LEU A 12 -33.65 -25.92 -18.84
CA LEU A 12 -32.64 -25.72 -17.82
C LEU A 12 -31.31 -26.15 -18.44
N ILE A 13 -30.61 -25.22 -19.08
CA ILE A 13 -29.21 -25.37 -19.42
C ILE A 13 -28.52 -25.45 -18.06
N ASN A 14 -28.15 -26.68 -17.67
CA ASN A 14 -27.43 -26.96 -16.46
C ASN A 14 -26.04 -26.34 -16.60
N SER A 15 -25.92 -25.04 -16.31
CA SER A 15 -24.67 -24.32 -16.47
C SER A 15 -23.71 -24.79 -15.39
N ASP A 16 -22.66 -25.51 -15.79
CA ASP A 16 -21.59 -25.97 -14.89
C ASP A 16 -20.93 -24.81 -14.12
N HIS A 17 -21.11 -23.57 -14.57
CA HIS A 17 -20.64 -22.36 -13.91
C HIS A 17 -21.07 -22.22 -12.44
N MET A 18 -22.30 -22.63 -12.09
CA MET A 18 -22.75 -22.63 -10.68
C MET A 18 -22.09 -23.75 -9.87
N ARG A 19 -21.88 -24.92 -10.46
CA ARG A 19 -21.15 -26.04 -9.82
C ARG A 19 -19.68 -25.71 -9.63
N VAL A 20 -19.05 -25.06 -10.60
CA VAL A 20 -17.66 -24.58 -10.52
C VAL A 20 -17.53 -23.51 -9.44
N ARG A 21 -18.44 -22.54 -9.36
CA ARG A 21 -18.44 -21.53 -8.29
C ARG A 21 -18.67 -22.12 -6.90
N LEU A 22 -19.58 -23.10 -6.78
CA LEU A 22 -19.80 -23.81 -5.52
C LEU A 22 -18.58 -24.64 -5.14
N ALA A 23 -17.97 -25.35 -6.08
CA ALA A 23 -16.74 -26.11 -5.86
C ALA A 23 -15.55 -25.21 -5.48
N GLN A 24 -15.42 -24.03 -6.10
CA GLN A 24 -14.42 -23.02 -5.74
C GLN A 24 -14.63 -22.52 -4.31
N ARG A 25 -15.87 -22.17 -3.94
CA ARG A 25 -16.22 -21.76 -2.58
C ARG A 25 -15.96 -22.86 -1.56
N GLU A 26 -16.29 -24.11 -1.87
CA GLU A 26 -16.02 -25.25 -0.98
C GLU A 26 -14.52 -25.53 -0.82
N LEU A 27 -13.73 -25.42 -1.90
CA LEU A 27 -12.28 -25.55 -1.86
C LEU A 27 -11.63 -24.44 -1.04
N GLU A 28 -12.10 -23.20 -1.20
CA GLU A 28 -11.62 -22.05 -0.47
C GLU A 28 -12.00 -22.11 1.00
N GLN A 29 -13.23 -22.53 1.31
CA GLN A 29 -13.67 -22.76 2.68
C GLN A 29 -12.88 -23.88 3.35
N LYS A 30 -12.62 -24.99 2.63
CA LYS A 30 -11.70 -26.04 3.11
C LYS A 30 -10.28 -25.52 3.31
N ARG A 31 -9.81 -24.62 2.46
CA ARG A 31 -8.48 -24.01 2.59
C ARG A 31 -8.38 -23.10 3.82
N ILE A 32 -9.45 -22.35 4.13
CA ILE A 32 -9.55 -21.53 5.35
C ILE A 32 -9.65 -22.44 6.59
N GLU A 33 -10.48 -23.47 6.55
CA GLU A 33 -10.64 -24.45 7.63
C GLU A 33 -9.35 -25.24 7.88
N ASP A 34 -8.64 -25.64 6.83
CA ASP A 34 -7.33 -26.28 6.91
C ASP A 34 -6.27 -25.33 7.44
N GLY A 35 -6.28 -24.05 7.01
CA GLY A 35 -5.40 -23.02 7.57
C GLY A 35 -5.63 -22.81 9.06
N ASN A 36 -6.89 -22.67 9.48
CA ASN A 36 -7.27 -22.54 10.89
C ASN A 36 -6.90 -23.79 11.69
N ARG A 37 -7.09 -24.99 11.13
CA ARG A 37 -6.72 -26.26 11.75
C ARG A 37 -5.20 -26.39 11.88
N MET A 38 -4.43 -25.95 10.88
CA MET A 38 -2.97 -25.93 10.94
C MET A 38 -2.46 -24.94 11.99
N LEU A 39 -3.05 -23.75 12.09
CA LEU A 39 -2.71 -22.76 13.14
C LEU A 39 -3.01 -23.27 14.55
N LEU A 40 -4.10 -24.03 14.72
CA LEU A 40 -4.43 -24.70 15.99
C LEU A 40 -3.46 -25.85 16.35
N GLN A 41 -2.79 -26.44 15.35
CA GLN A 41 -1.85 -27.54 15.54
C GLN A 41 -0.39 -27.08 15.70
N ASP A 42 -0.03 -25.97 15.06
CA ASP A 42 1.30 -25.34 15.13
C ASP A 42 1.16 -23.81 14.99
N PRO A 43 1.48 -23.02 16.03
CA PRO A 43 1.49 -21.54 15.97
C PRO A 43 2.36 -20.97 14.83
N ASN A 44 3.33 -21.75 14.35
CA ASN A 44 4.24 -21.36 13.28
C ASN A 44 3.80 -21.86 11.88
N ALA A 45 2.62 -22.46 11.75
CA ALA A 45 2.12 -22.93 10.47
C ALA A 45 2.05 -21.81 9.41
N ARG A 46 2.40 -22.17 8.17
CA ARG A 46 2.43 -21.27 7.01
C ARG A 46 1.64 -21.84 5.85
N THR A 47 0.86 -20.98 5.21
CA THR A 47 0.21 -21.27 3.93
C THR A 47 1.22 -21.29 2.78
N ILE A 48 0.84 -21.90 1.66
CA ILE A 48 1.69 -21.94 0.45
C ILE A 48 2.00 -20.51 -0.06
N GLU A 49 1.05 -19.59 0.05
CA GLU A 49 1.23 -18.19 -0.35
C GLU A 49 2.22 -17.47 0.55
N GLU A 50 2.14 -17.63 1.87
CA GLU A 50 3.14 -17.06 2.79
C GLU A 50 4.53 -17.64 2.53
N LEU A 51 4.65 -18.93 2.22
CA LEU A 51 5.93 -19.53 1.85
C LEU A 51 6.50 -18.94 0.55
N LYS A 52 5.66 -18.59 -0.42
CA LYS A 52 6.09 -17.87 -1.63
C LYS A 52 6.60 -16.46 -1.28
N VAL A 53 5.87 -15.74 -0.42
CA VAL A 53 6.29 -14.41 0.07
C VAL A 53 7.63 -14.49 0.79
N ILE A 54 7.82 -15.46 1.68
CA ILE A 54 9.09 -15.68 2.41
C ILE A 54 10.25 -15.94 1.43
N ARG A 55 10.04 -16.78 0.40
CA ARG A 55 11.07 -17.05 -0.61
C ARG A 55 11.42 -15.79 -1.41
N ALA A 56 10.41 -15.08 -1.90
CA ALA A 56 10.59 -13.84 -2.65
C ALA A 56 11.34 -12.78 -1.81
N PHE A 57 10.95 -12.62 -0.54
CA PHE A 57 11.63 -11.76 0.43
C PHE A 57 13.11 -12.15 0.59
N LYS A 58 13.42 -13.41 0.88
CA LYS A 58 14.81 -13.86 1.08
C LYS A 58 15.68 -13.60 -0.15
N VAL A 59 15.15 -13.84 -1.36
CA VAL A 59 15.85 -13.56 -2.61
C VAL A 59 16.10 -12.06 -2.77
N ALA A 60 15.07 -11.24 -2.59
CA ALA A 60 15.18 -9.78 -2.72
C ALA A 60 16.15 -9.18 -1.69
N ALA A 61 16.06 -9.62 -0.42
CA ALA A 61 16.91 -9.13 0.66
C ALA A 61 18.38 -9.54 0.46
N THR A 62 18.64 -10.79 0.04
CA THR A 62 20.01 -11.24 -0.25
C THR A 62 20.61 -10.48 -1.42
N LYS A 63 19.81 -10.23 -2.48
CA LYS A 63 20.26 -9.42 -3.61
C LYS A 63 20.58 -7.99 -3.19
N MET A 64 19.71 -7.36 -2.39
CA MET A 64 19.92 -6.01 -1.89
C MET A 64 21.22 -5.92 -1.09
N LEU A 65 21.46 -6.83 -0.14
CA LEU A 65 22.65 -6.84 0.71
C LEU A 65 23.96 -7.06 -0.06
N ALA A 66 23.90 -7.58 -1.29
CA ALA A 66 25.07 -7.76 -2.14
C ALA A 66 25.49 -6.46 -2.85
N GLU A 67 24.62 -5.45 -2.90
CA GLU A 67 24.92 -4.16 -3.52
C GLU A 67 25.77 -3.29 -2.58
N PRO A 68 26.74 -2.51 -3.10
CA PRO A 68 27.62 -1.67 -2.26
C PRO A 68 26.86 -0.49 -1.60
N ASP A 69 25.76 -0.05 -2.20
CA ASP A 69 24.94 1.10 -1.77
C ASP A 69 23.63 0.68 -1.08
N TYR A 70 23.55 -0.58 -0.60
CA TYR A 70 22.29 -1.17 -0.12
C TYR A 70 21.59 -0.38 1.00
N LEU A 71 22.33 0.38 1.81
CA LEU A 71 21.79 1.18 2.91
C LEU A 71 20.96 2.38 2.43
N THR A 72 21.16 2.85 1.20
CA THR A 72 20.47 4.01 0.62
C THR A 72 19.67 3.64 -0.62
N ARG A 73 19.58 2.35 -0.96
CA ARG A 73 18.97 1.90 -2.20
C ARG A 73 17.51 1.51 -2.01
N TYR A 74 16.60 2.24 -2.65
CA TYR A 74 15.18 1.87 -2.71
C TYR A 74 14.95 0.57 -3.51
N SER A 75 14.03 -0.26 -3.03
CA SER A 75 13.55 -1.44 -3.73
C SER A 75 12.13 -1.74 -3.34
N LEU A 76 11.21 -1.60 -4.30
CA LEU A 76 9.78 -1.88 -4.10
C LEU A 76 9.53 -3.33 -3.61
N ALA A 77 10.37 -4.29 -4.05
CA ALA A 77 10.28 -5.68 -3.62
C ALA A 77 10.48 -5.88 -2.11
N LEU A 78 11.18 -4.96 -1.45
CA LEU A 78 11.35 -4.93 0.01
C LEU A 78 10.45 -3.88 0.66
N ALA A 79 10.22 -2.74 0.00
CA ALA A 79 9.45 -1.63 0.53
C ALA A 79 7.98 -1.99 0.80
N ARG A 80 7.42 -2.97 0.07
CA ARG A 80 6.08 -3.52 0.36
C ARG A 80 5.90 -4.06 1.78
N PHE A 81 6.99 -4.38 2.50
CA PHE A 81 6.94 -4.92 3.86
C PHE A 81 6.90 -3.85 4.95
N TYR A 82 6.93 -2.56 4.59
CA TYR A 82 6.73 -1.49 5.56
C TYR A 82 5.86 -0.38 4.99
N MET A 83 5.31 0.41 5.90
CA MET A 83 4.67 1.69 5.63
C MET A 83 4.97 2.64 6.77
N TRP A 84 4.92 3.93 6.51
CA TRP A 84 5.18 4.93 7.54
C TRP A 84 4.22 6.10 7.48
N ALA A 85 4.12 6.80 8.60
CA ALA A 85 3.39 8.04 8.75
C ALA A 85 4.19 8.97 9.68
N GLN A 86 3.77 10.21 9.79
CA GLN A 86 4.45 11.17 10.67
C GLN A 86 3.48 12.16 11.28
N THR A 87 3.89 12.68 12.42
CA THR A 87 3.32 13.85 13.09
C THR A 87 4.38 14.95 13.14
N PRO A 88 4.09 16.13 13.71
CA PRO A 88 5.14 17.10 13.98
C PRO A 88 6.23 16.59 14.92
N HIS A 89 5.98 15.59 15.77
CA HIS A 89 6.92 15.16 16.82
C HIS A 89 7.57 13.81 16.52
N SER A 90 6.88 12.93 15.80
CA SER A 90 7.27 11.54 15.64
C SER A 90 7.11 11.04 14.21
N VAL A 91 7.81 9.94 13.93
CA VAL A 91 7.61 9.09 12.75
C VAL A 91 7.11 7.73 13.23
N MET A 92 5.95 7.32 12.73
CA MET A 92 5.41 5.99 12.97
C MET A 92 5.78 5.05 11.85
N LEU A 93 6.18 3.84 12.19
CA LEU A 93 6.53 2.79 11.25
C LEU A 93 5.74 1.52 11.55
N ALA A 94 5.13 0.94 10.53
CA ALA A 94 4.54 -0.38 10.59
C ALA A 94 5.31 -1.31 9.65
N VAL A 95 5.71 -2.47 10.15
CA VAL A 95 6.55 -3.43 9.45
C VAL A 95 5.89 -4.81 9.50
N PHE A 96 5.68 -5.40 8.33
CA PHE A 96 5.38 -6.82 8.20
C PHE A 96 6.69 -7.59 8.15
N ILE A 97 6.75 -8.70 8.88
CA ILE A 97 7.94 -9.51 9.05
C ILE A 97 7.65 -10.90 8.46
N PRO A 98 8.02 -11.14 7.18
CA PRO A 98 7.67 -12.39 6.50
C PRO A 98 8.19 -13.64 7.22
N THR A 99 9.36 -13.52 7.84
CA THR A 99 10.04 -14.59 8.57
C THR A 99 9.87 -14.49 10.09
N GLY A 100 8.85 -13.76 10.55
CA GLY A 100 8.49 -13.68 11.96
C GLY A 100 7.91 -14.99 12.45
N TYR A 101 8.38 -15.49 13.59
CA TYR A 101 7.83 -16.67 14.23
C TYR A 101 7.79 -16.44 15.73
N GLN A 102 6.90 -17.13 16.43
CA GLN A 102 6.75 -16.99 17.88
C GLN A 102 8.04 -17.37 18.63
N ASP A 103 8.79 -18.35 18.10
CA ASP A 103 10.05 -18.85 18.66
C ASP A 103 11.30 -18.12 18.15
N LYS A 104 11.14 -17.08 17.31
CA LYS A 104 12.26 -16.32 16.74
C LYS A 104 12.30 -14.93 17.34
N GLU A 105 13.44 -14.57 17.90
CA GLU A 105 13.66 -13.24 18.42
C GLU A 105 13.70 -12.20 17.28
N LEU A 106 13.19 -11.01 17.56
CA LEU A 106 13.24 -9.86 16.66
C LEU A 106 14.23 -8.85 17.21
N THR A 107 15.34 -8.65 16.52
CA THR A 107 16.36 -7.65 16.85
C THR A 107 15.99 -6.31 16.24
N LEU A 108 15.99 -5.27 17.07
CA LEU A 108 15.73 -3.89 16.70
C LEU A 108 16.96 -3.07 17.06
N ASP A 109 17.75 -2.68 16.07
CA ASP A 109 18.87 -1.76 16.26
C ASP A 109 18.49 -0.42 15.66
N CYS A 110 18.37 0.61 16.50
CA CYS A 110 18.03 1.95 16.09
C CYS A 110 19.08 2.92 16.61
N THR A 111 19.70 3.68 15.71
CA THR A 111 20.62 4.78 16.02
C THR A 111 20.02 6.10 15.53
N GLU A 112 20.67 7.23 15.79
CA GLU A 112 20.24 8.55 15.31
C GLU A 112 20.02 8.60 13.77
N THR A 113 20.70 7.74 13.01
CA THR A 113 20.72 7.78 11.54
C THR A 113 20.42 6.44 10.87
N THR A 114 20.28 5.34 11.61
CA THR A 114 20.17 4.00 11.02
C THR A 114 19.09 3.21 11.74
N LEU A 115 18.27 2.53 10.96
CA LEU A 115 17.28 1.60 11.47
C LEU A 115 17.54 0.21 10.92
N ARG A 116 17.52 -0.79 11.81
CA ARG A 116 17.60 -2.20 11.47
C ARG A 116 16.51 -2.99 12.21
N VAL A 117 15.72 -3.72 11.43
CA VAL A 117 14.69 -4.65 11.92
C VAL A 117 15.01 -6.03 11.35
N GLN A 118 15.37 -6.97 12.21
CA GLN A 118 15.83 -8.28 11.77
C GLN A 118 15.31 -9.44 12.64
N PRO A 119 14.61 -10.41 12.03
CA PRO A 119 14.30 -11.68 12.68
C PRO A 119 15.54 -12.57 12.79
N GLN A 120 15.66 -13.29 13.90
CA GLN A 120 16.73 -14.24 14.13
C GLN A 120 16.82 -15.28 13.00
N GLY A 121 18.02 -15.46 12.45
CA GLY A 121 18.28 -16.44 11.38
C GLY A 121 17.72 -16.06 9.99
N SER A 122 17.29 -14.81 9.81
CA SER A 122 16.82 -14.26 8.53
C SER A 122 17.61 -13.00 8.15
N PRO A 123 17.68 -12.63 6.85
CA PRO A 123 18.08 -11.28 6.45
C PRO A 123 17.21 -10.21 7.13
N PRO A 124 17.73 -8.99 7.35
CA PRO A 124 16.94 -7.86 7.84
C PRO A 124 15.79 -7.52 6.88
N VAL A 125 14.63 -7.19 7.45
CA VAL A 125 13.50 -6.63 6.68
C VAL A 125 13.80 -5.18 6.34
N ILE A 126 14.35 -4.45 7.31
CA ILE A 126 14.86 -3.08 7.15
C ILE A 126 16.31 -3.07 7.64
N HIS A 127 17.20 -2.52 6.84
CA HIS A 127 18.53 -2.09 7.25
C HIS A 127 18.94 -0.94 6.34
N ARG A 128 18.65 0.29 6.78
CA ARG A 128 18.73 1.50 5.94
C ARG A 128 19.15 2.71 6.76
N LEU A 129 19.69 3.72 6.08
CA LEU A 129 19.91 5.05 6.65
C LEU A 129 18.59 5.83 6.65
N LEU A 130 18.24 6.42 7.80
CA LEU A 130 17.09 7.32 7.91
C LEU A 130 17.31 8.57 7.05
N GLY A 131 16.24 9.11 6.48
CA GLY A 131 16.29 10.34 5.69
C GLY A 131 16.72 11.53 6.54
N GLU A 132 16.14 11.63 7.73
CA GLU A 132 16.46 12.64 8.74
C GLU A 132 16.77 11.98 10.09
N ARG A 133 17.14 12.80 11.09
CA ARG A 133 17.65 12.30 12.37
C ARG A 133 16.54 12.11 13.40
N ILE A 134 16.70 11.06 14.21
CA ILE A 134 15.83 10.81 15.37
C ILE A 134 16.53 11.19 16.67
N ASP A 135 15.76 11.50 17.70
CA ASP A 135 16.30 11.68 19.04
C ASP A 135 16.66 10.31 19.65
N ALA A 136 17.94 9.94 19.56
CA ALA A 136 18.46 8.69 20.13
C ALA A 136 18.42 8.66 21.67
N SER A 137 18.15 9.77 22.34
CA SER A 137 17.97 9.81 23.80
C SER A 137 16.55 9.43 24.24
N SER A 138 15.58 9.57 23.33
CA SER A 138 14.19 9.17 23.56
C SER A 138 14.04 7.65 23.44
N ALA A 139 13.24 7.06 24.33
CA ALA A 139 13.00 5.63 24.31
C ALA A 139 12.22 5.23 23.04
N LEU A 140 12.64 4.12 22.43
CA LEU A 140 11.95 3.57 21.28
C LEU A 140 10.67 2.85 21.74
N GLU A 141 9.52 3.41 21.39
CA GLU A 141 8.23 2.76 21.64
C GLU A 141 7.94 1.75 20.54
N THR A 142 7.58 0.52 20.93
CA THR A 142 7.27 -0.55 19.98
C THR A 142 6.06 -1.36 20.45
N CYS A 143 5.31 -1.88 19.48
CA CYS A 143 4.29 -2.89 19.70
C CYS A 143 4.46 -3.99 18.67
N LYS A 144 4.25 -5.25 19.05
CA LYS A 144 4.42 -6.38 18.14
C LYS A 144 3.38 -7.45 18.40
N THR A 145 3.06 -8.22 17.36
CA THR A 145 2.22 -9.40 17.50
C THR A 145 2.97 -10.52 18.21
N GLU A 146 2.25 -11.43 18.86
CA GLU A 146 2.85 -12.56 19.61
C GLU A 146 3.70 -13.47 18.71
N ASP A 147 3.31 -13.61 17.45
CA ASP A 147 4.02 -14.38 16.43
C ASP A 147 5.16 -13.61 15.73
N ASN A 148 5.46 -12.39 16.19
CA ASN A 148 6.46 -11.47 15.64
C ASN A 148 6.28 -11.20 14.13
N ARG A 149 5.06 -11.29 13.58
CA ARG A 149 4.78 -11.04 12.15
C ARG A 149 4.49 -9.58 11.83
N CYS A 150 4.03 -8.79 12.80
CA CYS A 150 3.84 -7.35 12.64
C CYS A 150 4.52 -6.60 13.78
N LEU A 151 5.14 -5.48 13.43
CA LEU A 151 5.81 -4.56 14.35
C LEU A 151 5.34 -3.14 14.05
N GLY A 152 4.87 -2.44 15.08
CA GLY A 152 4.67 -0.99 15.10
C GLY A 152 5.80 -0.34 15.90
N MET A 153 6.28 0.81 15.44
CA MET A 153 7.33 1.59 16.09
C MET A 153 6.98 3.08 16.05
N VAL A 154 7.34 3.81 17.10
CA VAL A 154 7.28 5.28 17.13
C VAL A 154 8.68 5.81 17.36
N LEU A 155 9.19 6.59 16.40
CA LEU A 155 10.51 7.22 16.43
C LEU A 155 10.32 8.71 16.72
N THR A 156 10.92 9.21 17.80
CA THR A 156 10.87 10.65 18.11
C THR A 156 11.82 11.40 17.18
N LYS A 157 11.33 12.43 16.48
CA LYS A 157 12.15 13.27 15.61
C LYS A 157 13.14 14.08 16.44
N LYS A 158 14.34 14.28 15.91
CA LYS A 158 15.33 15.16 16.55
C LYS A 158 14.88 16.63 16.51
N GLU A 159 14.39 17.08 15.36
CA GLU A 159 13.86 18.42 15.17
C GLU A 159 12.32 18.35 15.10
N HIS A 160 11.65 18.87 16.13
CA HIS A 160 10.19 18.91 16.16
C HIS A 160 9.67 19.91 15.10
N GLY A 161 8.58 19.53 14.44
CA GLY A 161 7.96 20.29 13.35
C GLY A 161 8.57 20.02 11.98
N GLU A 162 9.72 19.36 11.90
CA GLU A 162 10.33 19.01 10.62
C GLU A 162 9.43 18.03 9.84
N HIS A 163 9.18 18.34 8.57
CA HIS A 163 8.42 17.47 7.67
C HIS A 163 9.37 16.55 6.90
N TRP A 164 9.29 15.25 7.16
CA TRP A 164 10.10 14.26 6.47
C TRP A 164 9.47 13.99 5.11
N ARG A 165 10.24 14.12 4.01
CA ARG A 165 9.72 13.80 2.67
C ARG A 165 9.80 12.30 2.36
N HIS A 166 10.76 11.61 2.95
CA HIS A 166 10.97 10.17 2.84
C HIS A 166 11.48 9.59 4.16
N LEU A 167 11.27 8.30 4.38
CA LEU A 167 11.71 7.63 5.61
C LEU A 167 13.20 7.31 5.60
N PHE A 168 13.72 6.87 4.46
CA PHE A 168 15.11 6.45 4.29
C PHE A 168 15.79 7.25 3.20
N GLN A 169 17.09 7.51 3.39
CA GLN A 169 17.91 8.17 2.38
C GLN A 169 17.88 7.37 1.07
N GLY A 170 17.71 8.09 -0.05
CA GLY A 170 17.64 7.55 -1.40
C GLY A 170 16.30 6.92 -1.79
N ASP A 171 15.31 6.96 -0.90
CA ASP A 171 13.92 6.68 -1.28
C ASP A 171 13.29 7.90 -1.97
N PRO A 172 12.42 7.69 -2.96
CA PRO A 172 11.60 8.77 -3.52
C PRO A 172 10.67 9.37 -2.47
N ASP A 173 10.28 10.62 -2.66
CA ASP A 173 9.39 11.33 -1.76
C ASP A 173 8.03 10.63 -1.65
N GLY A 174 7.57 10.50 -0.41
CA GLY A 174 6.35 9.79 -0.05
C GLY A 174 6.37 8.28 -0.28
N ALA A 175 7.52 7.67 -0.62
CA ALA A 175 7.59 6.22 -0.82
C ALA A 175 7.06 5.49 0.42
N ARG A 176 6.06 4.63 0.24
CA ARG A 176 5.36 3.88 1.31
C ARG A 176 4.77 4.76 2.43
N CYS A 177 4.61 6.07 2.21
CA CYS A 177 3.98 6.95 3.17
C CYS A 177 2.46 6.75 3.11
N MET A 178 1.82 6.56 4.27
CA MET A 178 0.37 6.37 4.37
C MET A 178 -0.42 7.53 3.76
N GLN A 179 0.16 8.74 3.82
CA GLN A 179 -0.35 9.91 3.14
C GLN A 179 0.68 10.35 2.07
N PRO A 180 0.50 9.98 0.80
CA PRO A 180 1.42 10.39 -0.25
C PRO A 180 1.34 11.92 -0.51
N PRO A 181 2.37 12.52 -1.13
CA PRO A 181 2.44 13.96 -1.42
C PRO A 181 1.57 14.39 -2.62
N TYR A 182 0.54 13.60 -2.95
CA TYR A 182 -0.37 13.85 -4.06
C TYR A 182 -1.78 13.38 -3.73
N THR A 183 -2.74 13.90 -4.50
CA THR A 183 -4.09 13.36 -4.59
C THR A 183 -4.24 12.64 -5.93
N LEU A 184 -4.83 11.45 -5.92
CA LEU A 184 -5.08 10.67 -7.12
C LEU A 184 -6.58 10.51 -7.34
N TYR A 185 -7.05 10.90 -8.53
CA TYR A 185 -8.42 10.70 -8.98
C TYR A 185 -8.42 9.66 -10.11
N GLU A 186 -9.08 8.53 -9.90
CA GLU A 186 -9.15 7.46 -10.90
C GLU A 186 -10.48 7.47 -11.65
N SER A 187 -10.43 7.42 -12.98
CA SER A 187 -11.59 7.31 -13.87
C SER A 187 -11.48 6.08 -14.79
N GLU A 188 -12.45 5.90 -15.69
CA GLU A 188 -12.39 4.84 -16.71
C GLU A 188 -11.37 5.11 -17.82
N THR A 189 -11.08 6.38 -18.08
CA THR A 189 -10.26 6.83 -19.22
C THR A 189 -8.89 7.32 -18.81
N ASP A 190 -8.76 7.85 -17.60
CA ASP A 190 -7.55 8.50 -17.12
C ASP A 190 -7.41 8.38 -15.60
N ASN A 191 -6.22 8.71 -15.11
CA ASN A 191 -6.00 9.01 -13.71
C ASN A 191 -5.39 10.41 -13.62
N ILE A 192 -5.92 11.24 -12.74
CA ILE A 192 -5.41 12.60 -12.52
C ILE A 192 -4.62 12.59 -11.22
N LEU A 193 -3.33 12.86 -11.33
CA LEU A 193 -2.44 13.06 -10.19
C LEU A 193 -2.29 14.56 -9.95
N GLU A 194 -2.67 15.02 -8.77
CA GLU A 194 -2.57 16.41 -8.35
C GLU A 194 -1.52 16.56 -7.25
N ILE A 195 -0.52 17.39 -7.50
CA ILE A 195 0.56 17.72 -6.57
C ILE A 195 0.49 19.23 -6.29
N LYS A 196 0.42 19.61 -5.02
CA LYS A 196 0.55 21.02 -4.62
C LYS A 196 2.03 21.38 -4.56
N VAL A 197 2.39 22.46 -5.24
CA VAL A 197 3.76 23.01 -5.26
C VAL A 197 3.73 24.49 -4.87
N PRO A 198 4.84 25.05 -4.35
CA PRO A 198 4.88 26.46 -3.99
C PRO A 198 4.58 27.41 -5.15
N PHE A 199 4.06 28.61 -4.86
CA PHE A 199 3.66 29.57 -5.90
C PHE A 199 4.81 30.06 -6.79
N TRP A 200 6.06 29.99 -6.32
CA TRP A 200 7.24 30.42 -7.08
C TRP A 200 7.73 29.38 -8.09
N ILE A 201 7.19 28.16 -8.07
CA ILE A 201 7.57 27.13 -9.04
C ILE A 201 7.01 27.49 -10.40
N ASP A 202 7.87 27.56 -11.40
CA ASP A 202 7.46 27.76 -12.79
C ASP A 202 7.54 26.46 -13.59
N ALA A 203 6.92 26.44 -14.76
CA ALA A 203 6.90 25.24 -15.60
C ALA A 203 8.32 24.76 -16.01
N GLU A 204 9.31 25.64 -16.00
CA GLU A 204 10.71 25.30 -16.26
C GLU A 204 11.42 24.57 -15.10
N ASP A 205 10.88 24.66 -13.89
CA ASP A 205 11.37 23.96 -12.70
C ASP A 205 10.75 22.55 -12.55
N VAL A 206 9.82 22.18 -13.43
CA VAL A 206 9.07 20.92 -13.39
C VAL A 206 9.52 19.99 -14.50
N PHE A 207 10.00 18.81 -14.12
CA PHE A 207 10.31 17.72 -15.03
C PHE A 207 9.40 16.52 -14.77
N VAL A 208 8.54 16.21 -15.75
CA VAL A 208 7.65 15.03 -15.70
C VAL A 208 8.07 14.04 -16.77
N LYS A 209 8.40 12.82 -16.35
CA LYS A 209 8.65 11.68 -17.23
C LYS A 209 7.60 10.60 -17.02
N ILE A 210 6.77 10.40 -18.03
CA ILE A 210 5.72 9.38 -18.03
C ILE A 210 6.22 8.18 -18.84
N SER A 211 6.18 7.00 -18.23
CA SER A 211 6.49 5.72 -18.85
C SER A 211 5.27 4.80 -18.75
N PRO A 212 5.20 3.69 -19.54
CA PRO A 212 4.01 2.85 -19.55
C PRO A 212 3.60 2.28 -18.19
N ASN A 213 4.56 2.05 -17.29
CA ASN A 213 4.34 1.44 -15.97
C ASN A 213 4.95 2.24 -14.82
N SER A 214 5.37 3.49 -15.05
CA SER A 214 5.94 4.33 -14.00
C SER A 214 5.86 5.81 -14.34
N ILE A 215 5.92 6.63 -13.31
CA ILE A 215 6.04 8.08 -13.43
C ILE A 215 7.23 8.56 -12.59
N CYS A 216 7.92 9.58 -13.10
CA CYS A 216 8.92 10.34 -12.36
C CYS A 216 8.56 11.82 -12.47
N VAL A 217 8.49 12.51 -11.33
CA VAL A 217 8.21 13.95 -11.25
C VAL A 217 9.29 14.56 -10.37
N ASP A 218 10.11 15.41 -10.96
CA ASP A 218 11.10 16.21 -10.25
C ASP A 218 10.65 17.67 -10.30
N VAL A 219 10.47 18.28 -9.14
CA VAL A 219 10.21 19.71 -8.97
C VAL A 219 11.41 20.27 -8.24
N ARG A 220 12.14 21.17 -8.91
CA ARG A 220 13.44 21.66 -8.47
C ARG A 220 13.46 22.06 -6.99
N ASN A 221 14.28 21.36 -6.20
CA ASN A 221 14.47 21.52 -4.75
C ASN A 221 13.24 21.21 -3.87
N GLU A 222 12.07 20.94 -4.45
CA GLU A 222 10.82 20.75 -3.71
C GLU A 222 10.40 19.29 -3.60
N LEU A 223 10.45 18.53 -4.70
CA LEU A 223 9.89 17.18 -4.77
C LEU A 223 10.67 16.28 -5.72
N ASP A 224 11.04 15.09 -5.26
CA ASP A 224 11.49 13.98 -6.12
C ASP A 224 10.55 12.77 -5.97
N LEU A 225 9.59 12.66 -6.87
CA LEU A 225 8.56 11.63 -6.84
C LEU A 225 8.82 10.57 -7.91
N GLN A 226 8.87 9.31 -7.48
CA GLN A 226 8.86 8.16 -8.38
C GLN A 226 7.79 7.16 -7.94
N ARG A 227 6.96 6.71 -8.88
CA ARG A 227 5.92 5.69 -8.62
C ARG A 227 5.86 4.64 -9.71
N THR A 228 5.64 3.41 -9.29
CA THR A 228 5.43 2.23 -10.13
C THR A 228 3.94 1.95 -10.20
N CYS A 229 3.41 1.84 -11.41
CA CYS A 229 2.00 1.53 -11.62
C CYS A 229 1.75 0.05 -11.37
N TRP A 230 0.54 -0.27 -10.89
CA TRP A 230 0.05 -1.63 -10.74
C TRP A 230 0.20 -2.43 -12.02
N GLN A 231 0.74 -3.63 -11.93
CA GLN A 231 0.86 -4.56 -13.05
C GLN A 231 -0.02 -5.80 -12.87
N ASN A 232 -0.63 -6.25 -13.97
CA ASN A 232 -1.35 -7.51 -13.98
C ASN A 232 -0.37 -8.68 -14.04
N THR A 233 0.02 -9.19 -12.88
CA THR A 233 0.95 -10.33 -12.73
C THR A 233 0.27 -11.69 -12.80
N LEU A 234 -1.06 -11.75 -12.90
CA LEU A 234 -1.82 -13.01 -12.93
C LEU A 234 -1.85 -13.67 -14.31
N ASP A 235 -1.63 -12.91 -15.38
CA ASP A 235 -1.50 -13.43 -16.75
C ASP A 235 -0.03 -13.26 -17.19
N GLU A 236 0.85 -14.20 -16.81
CA GLU A 236 2.29 -14.17 -17.13
C GLU A 236 2.54 -14.00 -18.64
N ASP A 237 1.72 -14.63 -19.50
CA ASP A 237 1.78 -14.55 -20.96
C ASP A 237 1.42 -13.16 -21.53
N LYS A 238 0.71 -12.30 -20.77
CA LYS A 238 0.33 -10.94 -21.19
C LYS A 238 1.11 -9.84 -20.47
N SER A 239 1.83 -10.19 -19.41
CA SER A 239 2.53 -9.23 -18.54
C SER A 239 3.62 -8.42 -19.27
N SER A 240 4.26 -9.00 -20.29
CA SER A 240 5.41 -8.38 -20.98
C SER A 240 5.06 -7.17 -21.84
N ASN A 241 3.81 -7.06 -22.31
CA ASN A 241 3.34 -5.96 -23.16
C ASN A 241 2.22 -5.13 -22.51
N TRP A 242 1.84 -5.45 -21.27
CA TRP A 242 0.81 -4.70 -20.58
C TRP A 242 1.36 -3.34 -20.10
N GLN A 243 0.57 -2.28 -20.30
CA GLN A 243 0.94 -0.91 -19.99
C GLN A 243 -0.14 -0.27 -19.14
N ALA A 244 0.14 0.20 -17.93
CA ALA A 244 -0.86 0.90 -17.12
C ALA A 244 -1.31 2.23 -17.75
N ILE A 245 -0.36 2.92 -18.39
CA ILE A 245 -0.48 4.28 -18.91
C ILE A 245 -0.16 4.28 -20.40
N ASP A 246 -0.82 5.14 -21.15
CA ASP A 246 -0.47 5.52 -22.51
C ASP A 246 0.33 6.82 -22.44
N PRO A 247 1.67 6.77 -22.52
CA PRO A 247 2.48 7.97 -22.34
C PRO A 247 2.28 9.00 -23.45
N ALA A 248 1.81 8.60 -24.63
CA ALA A 248 1.63 9.49 -25.78
C ALA A 248 0.38 10.38 -25.62
N GLU A 249 -0.65 9.86 -24.95
CA GLU A 249 -1.90 10.58 -24.65
C GLU A 249 -1.90 11.21 -23.25
N SER A 250 -0.84 10.99 -22.46
CA SER A 250 -0.70 11.57 -21.13
C SER A 250 -0.08 12.96 -21.19
N VAL A 251 -0.58 13.87 -20.37
CA VAL A 251 -0.16 15.28 -20.36
C VAL A 251 -0.03 15.78 -18.94
N TRP A 252 0.67 16.91 -18.77
CA TRP A 252 0.71 17.62 -17.50
C TRP A 252 0.55 19.12 -17.73
N CYS A 253 0.05 19.81 -16.71
CA CYS A 253 -0.01 21.26 -16.66
C CYS A 253 0.23 21.77 -15.23
N LEU A 254 0.59 23.04 -15.13
CA LEU A 254 0.75 23.75 -13.86
C LEU A 254 -0.34 24.82 -13.79
N ASP A 255 -1.29 24.64 -12.87
CA ASP A 255 -2.38 25.58 -12.62
C ASP A 255 -1.96 26.63 -11.58
N GLU A 256 -2.21 27.90 -11.89
CA GLU A 256 -1.79 29.06 -11.09
C GLU A 256 -2.79 29.43 -9.97
N ALA A 257 -4.00 28.86 -9.99
CA ALA A 257 -5.07 29.21 -9.05
C ALA A 257 -5.28 28.14 -7.96
N ALA A 258 -4.22 27.77 -7.24
CA ALA A 258 -4.33 26.86 -6.10
C ALA A 258 -4.04 27.55 -4.76
N GLU A 259 -4.69 27.06 -3.72
CA GLU A 259 -4.35 27.33 -2.32
C GLU A 259 -3.82 26.02 -1.72
N ASP A 260 -2.86 26.12 -0.80
CA ASP A 260 -2.43 24.98 -0.01
C ASP A 260 -3.40 24.68 1.14
N ARG A 261 -3.03 23.76 2.04
CA ARG A 261 -3.88 23.40 3.19
C ARG A 261 -3.99 24.50 4.25
N GLU A 262 -3.06 25.45 4.25
CA GLU A 262 -2.99 26.57 5.19
C GLU A 262 -3.61 27.85 4.60
N GLY A 263 -4.03 27.80 3.33
CA GLY A 263 -4.61 28.92 2.60
C GLY A 263 -3.55 29.85 1.98
N GLU A 264 -2.29 29.41 1.95
CA GLU A 264 -1.20 30.13 1.32
C GLU A 264 -1.24 29.94 -0.21
N PRO A 265 -0.74 30.93 -0.98
CA PRO A 265 -0.71 30.83 -2.43
C PRO A 265 0.16 29.64 -2.86
N ALA A 266 -0.42 28.78 -3.69
CA ALA A 266 0.22 27.59 -4.23
C ALA A 266 -0.09 27.46 -5.73
N LYS A 267 0.62 26.55 -6.39
CA LYS A 267 0.28 26.08 -7.74
C LYS A 267 -0.12 24.61 -7.67
N SER A 268 -0.94 24.17 -8.63
CA SER A 268 -1.33 22.77 -8.77
C SER A 268 -0.65 22.17 -9.98
N LEU A 269 0.30 21.26 -9.76
CA LEU A 269 0.82 20.41 -10.83
C LEU A 269 -0.16 19.26 -11.04
N MET A 270 -0.87 19.30 -12.18
CA MET A 270 -1.82 18.28 -12.58
C MET A 270 -1.20 17.42 -13.68
N ILE A 271 -1.18 16.10 -13.46
CA ILE A 271 -0.68 15.12 -14.43
C ILE A 271 -1.82 14.18 -14.78
N THR A 272 -2.27 14.22 -16.03
CA THR A 272 -3.29 13.32 -16.57
C THR A 272 -2.61 12.11 -17.19
N LEU A 273 -2.82 10.96 -16.57
CA LEU A 273 -2.30 9.66 -16.98
C LEU A 273 -3.37 8.93 -17.77
N ALA A 274 -3.31 9.01 -19.09
CA ALA A 274 -4.28 8.36 -19.97
C ALA A 274 -4.17 6.83 -19.85
N ARG A 275 -5.30 6.15 -19.73
CA ARG A 275 -5.36 4.69 -19.78
C ARG A 275 -5.42 4.26 -21.26
N PRO A 276 -4.57 3.31 -21.70
CA PRO A 276 -4.67 2.77 -23.05
C PRO A 276 -6.07 2.22 -23.35
N ALA A 277 -6.47 2.28 -24.62
CA ALA A 277 -7.76 1.76 -25.07
C ALA A 277 -7.89 0.24 -24.77
N PRO A 278 -9.11 -0.26 -24.51
CA PRO A 278 -9.34 -1.70 -24.37
C PRO A 278 -8.86 -2.48 -25.60
N THR A 279 -8.21 -3.61 -25.37
CA THR A 279 -7.79 -4.52 -26.45
C THR A 279 -8.99 -5.13 -27.17
N GLU A 280 -8.81 -5.63 -28.40
CA GLU A 280 -9.87 -6.35 -29.14
C GLU A 280 -10.45 -7.52 -28.33
N SER A 281 -9.60 -8.18 -27.55
CA SER A 281 -10.01 -9.27 -26.66
C SER A 281 -10.94 -8.79 -25.54
N GLU A 282 -10.67 -7.62 -24.96
CA GLU A 282 -11.51 -7.02 -23.92
C GLU A 282 -12.81 -6.46 -24.50
N ILE A 283 -12.78 -5.90 -25.71
CA ILE A 283 -13.98 -5.49 -26.44
C ILE A 283 -14.89 -6.69 -26.67
N THR A 284 -14.33 -7.78 -27.20
CA THR A 284 -15.10 -8.98 -27.58
C THR A 284 -15.59 -9.78 -26.38
N TRP A 285 -14.74 -9.99 -25.38
CA TRP A 285 -15.00 -10.94 -24.29
C TRP A 285 -15.29 -10.29 -22.93
N LYS A 286 -14.96 -9.00 -22.78
CA LYS A 286 -15.11 -8.24 -21.53
C LYS A 286 -16.00 -7.00 -21.69
N LYS A 287 -16.82 -6.96 -22.74
CA LYS A 287 -17.77 -5.86 -23.04
C LYS A 287 -17.10 -4.48 -23.14
N GLY A 288 -15.84 -4.43 -23.57
CA GLY A 288 -15.07 -3.20 -23.65
C GLY A 288 -14.53 -2.71 -22.31
N THR A 289 -14.76 -3.44 -21.21
CA THR A 289 -14.15 -3.10 -19.92
C THR A 289 -12.73 -3.64 -19.84
N ARG A 290 -11.79 -2.71 -19.73
CA ARG A 290 -10.38 -3.03 -19.53
C ARG A 290 -10.15 -3.81 -18.23
N GLN A 291 -9.27 -4.79 -18.27
CA GLN A 291 -8.79 -5.53 -17.10
C GLN A 291 -7.63 -4.76 -16.46
N ASP A 292 -7.97 -3.81 -15.61
CA ASP A 292 -7.04 -2.94 -14.88
C ASP A 292 -7.09 -3.16 -13.35
N ASN A 293 -6.35 -2.32 -12.63
CA ASN A 293 -6.25 -2.37 -11.17
C ASN A 293 -7.62 -2.35 -10.48
N ARG A 294 -8.63 -1.66 -11.04
CA ARG A 294 -9.94 -1.44 -10.42
C ARG A 294 -10.81 -2.68 -10.43
N VAL A 295 -10.70 -3.50 -11.48
CA VAL A 295 -11.50 -4.72 -11.66
C VAL A 295 -10.76 -5.99 -11.29
N ALA A 296 -9.44 -5.90 -11.08
CA ALA A 296 -8.60 -7.02 -10.70
C ALA A 296 -9.05 -7.65 -9.37
N GLU A 297 -9.02 -8.98 -9.33
CA GLU A 297 -9.39 -9.76 -8.15
C GLU A 297 -8.22 -9.79 -7.16
N ARG A 298 -8.51 -9.49 -5.89
CA ARG A 298 -7.50 -9.57 -4.84
C ARG A 298 -7.40 -11.01 -4.35
N ALA A 299 -6.20 -11.58 -4.41
CA ALA A 299 -5.97 -12.93 -3.91
C ALA A 299 -6.33 -13.02 -2.42
N GLY A 300 -7.21 -13.96 -2.06
CA GLY A 300 -7.62 -14.21 -0.67
C GLY A 300 -8.54 -13.14 -0.06
N MET A 301 -9.01 -12.17 -0.85
CA MET A 301 -10.02 -11.20 -0.42
C MET A 301 -11.22 -11.24 -1.38
N HIS A 302 -12.44 -11.32 -0.84
CA HIS A 302 -13.67 -11.16 -1.63
C HIS A 302 -13.92 -9.70 -2.07
N LYS A 303 -12.84 -8.97 -2.37
CA LYS A 303 -12.79 -7.57 -2.77
C LYS A 303 -12.09 -7.46 -4.12
N ARG A 304 -12.48 -6.47 -4.92
CA ARG A 304 -11.86 -6.16 -6.21
C ARG A 304 -11.27 -4.77 -6.14
N GLY A 305 -10.16 -4.56 -6.84
CA GLY A 305 -9.48 -3.27 -6.83
C GLY A 305 -8.14 -3.34 -6.10
N TYR A 306 -7.10 -2.88 -6.77
CA TYR A 306 -5.82 -2.49 -6.22
C TYR A 306 -5.63 -0.99 -6.41
N ARG A 307 -4.77 -0.38 -5.61
CA ARG A 307 -4.34 1.00 -5.84
C ARG A 307 -3.62 1.09 -7.18
N PHE A 308 -3.71 2.26 -7.79
CA PHE A 308 -3.06 2.50 -9.07
C PHE A 308 -1.54 2.39 -9.00
N PHE A 309 -0.92 2.86 -7.90
CA PHE A 309 0.51 2.69 -7.66
C PHE A 309 0.79 1.56 -6.68
N GLU A 310 1.72 0.68 -7.05
CA GLU A 310 2.17 -0.44 -6.19
C GLU A 310 2.85 0.08 -4.92
N ASP A 311 3.55 1.20 -5.04
CA ASP A 311 4.19 1.90 -3.92
C ASP A 311 3.18 2.34 -2.85
N ASP A 312 1.89 2.47 -3.16
CA ASP A 312 0.86 2.82 -2.17
C ASP A 312 0.13 1.58 -1.65
N GLU A 313 0.26 0.41 -2.27
CA GLU A 313 -0.59 -0.73 -1.95
C GLU A 313 -0.32 -1.28 -0.55
N ASP A 314 -1.39 -1.63 0.19
CA ASP A 314 -1.30 -2.19 1.53
C ASP A 314 -1.78 -3.65 1.53
N GLU A 315 -0.85 -4.54 1.24
CA GLU A 315 -1.10 -5.98 1.16
C GLU A 315 -1.14 -6.65 2.55
N TYR A 316 -0.44 -6.07 3.53
CA TYR A 316 -0.22 -6.66 4.84
C TYR A 316 -0.98 -5.94 5.96
N ARG A 317 -1.90 -5.04 5.60
CA ARG A 317 -2.75 -4.28 6.53
C ARG A 317 -1.95 -3.41 7.49
N LEU A 318 -0.85 -2.85 7.02
CA LEU A 318 0.04 -1.99 7.78
C LEU A 318 -0.58 -0.63 8.06
N GLU A 319 -1.50 -0.18 7.20
CA GLU A 319 -2.21 1.09 7.42
C GLU A 319 -3.08 1.07 8.66
N ASP A 320 -3.73 -0.05 8.97
CA ASP A 320 -4.60 -0.16 10.16
C ASP A 320 -3.78 0.07 11.45
N LEU A 321 -2.54 -0.45 11.47
CA LEU A 321 -1.60 -0.29 12.56
C LEU A 321 -1.09 1.16 12.65
N LEU A 322 -0.68 1.75 11.53
CA LEU A 322 -0.24 3.15 11.49
C LEU A 322 -1.36 4.11 11.90
N GLN A 323 -2.58 3.87 11.43
CA GLN A 323 -3.74 4.68 11.78
C GLN A 323 -3.99 4.66 13.28
N ALA A 324 -3.91 3.48 13.91
CA ALA A 324 -4.05 3.35 15.35
C ALA A 324 -2.94 4.10 16.11
N LEU A 325 -1.68 3.98 15.69
CA LEU A 325 -0.55 4.68 16.32
C LEU A 325 -0.67 6.21 16.16
N CYS A 326 -0.98 6.70 14.96
CA CYS A 326 -1.22 8.12 14.69
C CYS A 326 -2.37 8.68 15.53
N PHE A 327 -3.46 7.93 15.61
CA PHE A 327 -4.63 8.34 16.38
C PHE A 327 -4.33 8.41 17.88
N LEU A 328 -3.56 7.46 18.42
CA LEU A 328 -3.16 7.48 19.84
C LEU A 328 -2.25 8.67 20.17
N GLU A 329 -1.36 9.04 19.26
CA GLU A 329 -0.44 10.17 19.50
C GLU A 329 -1.13 11.53 19.33
N ARG A 330 -1.92 11.71 18.27
CA ARG A 330 -2.44 13.04 17.85
C ARG A 330 -3.94 13.21 18.09
N GLY A 331 -4.68 12.14 18.33
CA GLY A 331 -6.16 12.15 18.33
C GLY A 331 -6.77 12.27 16.93
N GLU A 332 -5.96 12.15 15.87
CA GLU A 332 -6.44 12.11 14.49
C GLU A 332 -5.51 11.28 13.61
N THR A 333 -6.03 10.72 12.52
CA THR A 333 -5.21 10.00 11.54
C THR A 333 -5.73 10.22 10.13
N TRP A 334 -4.83 10.12 9.15
CA TRP A 334 -5.20 10.03 7.74
C TRP A 334 -5.74 8.63 7.43
N VAL A 335 -6.89 8.57 6.76
CA VAL A 335 -7.48 7.33 6.25
C VAL A 335 -7.52 7.42 4.73
N PRO A 336 -6.72 6.63 4.01
CA PRO A 336 -6.73 6.64 2.55
C PRO A 336 -7.96 5.92 2.00
N ALA A 337 -8.51 6.43 0.90
CA ALA A 337 -9.58 5.77 0.17
C ALA A 337 -9.16 4.36 -0.27
N LYS A 338 -10.08 3.40 -0.14
CA LYS A 338 -9.83 2.03 -0.53
C LYS A 338 -10.42 1.76 -1.92
N PRO A 339 -9.69 1.10 -2.83
CA PRO A 339 -10.14 0.84 -4.20
C PRO A 339 -11.49 0.11 -4.30
N TRP A 340 -11.84 -0.70 -3.29
CA TRP A 340 -13.08 -1.48 -3.24
C TRP A 340 -14.26 -0.74 -2.56
N GLU A 341 -14.05 0.47 -2.05
CA GLU A 341 -15.06 1.29 -1.37
C GLU A 341 -15.52 2.42 -2.29
N THR A 342 -16.60 2.17 -3.04
CA THR A 342 -17.16 3.13 -3.99
C THR A 342 -17.60 4.42 -3.28
N GLY A 343 -17.10 5.56 -3.77
CA GLY A 343 -17.43 6.88 -3.22
C GLY A 343 -16.66 7.26 -1.95
N SER A 344 -15.71 6.44 -1.50
CA SER A 344 -14.80 6.82 -0.42
C SER A 344 -13.77 7.84 -0.91
N THR A 345 -13.50 8.85 -0.09
CA THR A 345 -12.42 9.83 -0.31
C THR A 345 -11.47 9.77 0.87
N SER A 346 -10.18 9.93 0.59
CA SER A 346 -9.17 9.99 1.65
C SER A 346 -9.40 11.22 2.53
N ALA A 347 -9.28 11.07 3.85
CA ALA A 347 -9.57 12.16 4.77
C ALA A 347 -8.82 12.01 6.10
N HIS A 348 -8.66 13.12 6.83
CA HIS A 348 -8.27 13.10 8.24
C HIS A 348 -9.51 12.83 9.10
N ILE A 349 -9.44 11.82 9.96
CA ILE A 349 -10.51 11.43 10.87
C ILE A 349 -10.07 11.69 12.31
N ARG A 350 -10.90 12.42 13.06
CA ARG A 350 -10.68 12.80 14.47
C ARG A 350 -11.53 12.01 15.45
N GLU A 351 -12.60 11.38 14.98
CA GLU A 351 -13.52 10.63 15.82
C GLU A 351 -13.28 9.13 15.68
N LEU A 352 -13.04 8.45 16.81
CA LEU A 352 -12.69 7.02 16.83
C LEU A 352 -13.79 6.13 16.20
N ASN A 353 -15.06 6.47 16.39
CA ASN A 353 -16.21 5.76 15.83
C ASN A 353 -16.30 5.83 14.29
N LEU A 354 -15.66 6.83 13.67
CA LEU A 354 -15.60 7.00 12.21
C LEU A 354 -14.42 6.25 11.58
N LEU A 355 -13.48 5.74 12.38
CA LEU A 355 -12.36 4.94 11.90
C LEU A 355 -12.81 3.52 11.50
N PRO A 356 -12.05 2.82 10.65
CA PRO A 356 -12.31 1.42 10.34
C PRO A 356 -12.37 0.55 11.61
N THR A 357 -13.26 -0.44 11.63
CA THR A 357 -13.51 -1.30 12.80
C THR A 357 -12.23 -1.95 13.35
N ASP A 358 -11.29 -2.33 12.47
CA ASP A 358 -10.06 -2.98 12.90
C ASP A 358 -9.07 -1.99 13.52
N VAL A 359 -9.07 -0.74 13.08
CA VAL A 359 -8.33 0.36 13.74
C VAL A 359 -8.90 0.63 15.13
N GLN A 360 -10.23 0.68 15.27
CA GLN A 360 -10.88 0.86 16.57
C GLN A 360 -10.45 -0.24 17.57
N LYS A 361 -10.41 -1.50 17.13
CA LYS A 361 -9.94 -2.62 17.96
C LYS A 361 -8.48 -2.46 18.38
N LEU A 362 -7.61 -2.06 17.46
CA LEU A 362 -6.18 -1.83 17.74
C LEU A 362 -5.99 -0.70 18.76
N VAL A 363 -6.67 0.43 18.58
CA VAL A 363 -6.65 1.56 19.53
C VAL A 363 -7.09 1.09 20.91
N HIS A 364 -8.22 0.38 21.02
CA HIS A 364 -8.68 -0.17 22.29
C HIS A 364 -7.70 -1.16 22.93
N SER A 365 -7.05 -2.01 22.12
CA SER A 365 -6.02 -2.95 22.59
C SER A 365 -4.84 -2.21 23.21
N PHE A 366 -4.31 -1.19 22.54
CA PHE A 366 -3.18 -0.40 23.03
C PHE A 366 -3.51 0.43 24.27
N MET A 367 -4.74 0.98 24.35
CA MET A 367 -5.20 1.69 25.55
C MET A 367 -5.33 0.77 26.77
N ASN A 368 -5.67 -0.51 26.56
CA ASN A 368 -5.77 -1.48 27.65
C ASN A 368 -4.40 -1.96 28.11
N SER A 369 -3.47 -2.23 27.19
CA SER A 369 -2.09 -2.63 27.56
C SER A 369 -1.36 -1.54 28.34
N SER A 370 -1.61 -0.26 28.02
CA SER A 370 -1.00 0.89 28.71
C SER A 370 -1.54 1.14 30.11
N LYS A 371 -2.66 0.49 30.50
CA LYS A 371 -3.23 0.59 31.86
C LYS A 371 -2.74 -0.53 32.78
N GLU A 372 -2.20 -1.60 32.21
CA GLU A 372 -1.68 -2.76 32.95
C GLU A 372 -0.17 -2.66 33.23
N SER A 373 0.53 -1.76 32.52
CA SER A 373 1.90 -1.30 32.79
C SER A 373 1.90 -0.13 33.77
#